data_AF-A0A971GJ79-F1
#
_entry.id   AF-A0A971GJ79-F1
#
_cell.length_a   1.000
_cell.length_b   1.000
_cell.length_c   1.000
_cell.angle_alpha   90.00
_cell.angle_beta   90.00
_cell.angle_gamma   90.00
#
_symmetry.space_group_name_H-M   'P 1'
#
loop_
_entity.id
_entity.type
_entity.pdbx_description
1 polymer ?
#
loop_
_entity_poly.entity_id
_entity_poly.type
_entity_poly.pdbx_seq_one_letter_code
_entity_poly.pdbx_strand_id
1 'polypeptide(L)'
;MVERTQVKPGLGLSLAVFAAAAVMISYGVLKLGVDAHVPIVFSAVLVCIVGLTVLKMPWSQIEEGALNAIAVALQAVVILMIIGMVIGIWLQSGVVPSLIYYGLSILSPS
;
A
#
# COMPACT_ATOMS: atom_id res chain seq x y z
N MET A 1 30.71 -8.69 2.50
CA MET A 1 29.87 -8.21 1.37
C MET A 1 29.22 -9.45 0.77
N VAL A 2 28.01 -9.81 1.23
CA VAL A 2 27.34 -11.04 0.77
C VAL A 2 26.71 -10.73 -0.58
N GLU A 3 27.14 -11.47 -1.60
CA GLU A 3 26.68 -11.35 -2.98
C GLU A 3 25.16 -11.56 -3.03
N ARG A 4 24.44 -10.50 -3.40
CA ARG A 4 22.97 -10.48 -3.47
C ARG A 4 22.52 -11.16 -4.75
N THR A 5 22.37 -12.49 -4.70
CA THR A 5 21.79 -13.26 -5.80
C THR A 5 20.32 -12.85 -5.95
N GLN A 6 20.07 -11.87 -6.83
CA GLN A 6 18.74 -11.47 -7.28
C GLN A 6 18.13 -12.64 -8.07
N VAL A 7 17.50 -13.58 -7.37
CA VAL A 7 16.79 -14.69 -7.99
C VAL A 7 15.62 -14.09 -8.74
N LYS A 8 15.78 -13.86 -10.06
CA LYS A 8 14.70 -13.37 -10.91
C LYS A 8 13.60 -14.44 -10.91
N PRO A 9 12.40 -14.15 -10.39
CA PRO A 9 11.27 -15.02 -10.62
C PRO A 9 11.03 -15.05 -12.13
N GLY A 10 10.72 -16.23 -12.68
CA GLY A 10 10.18 -16.28 -14.04
C GLY A 10 8.89 -15.45 -14.09
N LEU A 11 8.65 -14.76 -15.21
CA LEU A 11 7.46 -13.92 -15.44
C LEU A 11 6.15 -14.65 -15.09
N GLY A 12 6.08 -15.96 -15.40
CA GLY A 12 4.92 -16.78 -15.06
C GLY A 12 4.74 -17.01 -13.56
N LEU A 13 5.83 -17.13 -12.81
CA LEU A 13 5.78 -17.36 -11.36
C LEU A 13 5.39 -16.09 -10.61
N SER A 14 5.95 -14.93 -10.96
CA SER A 14 5.57 -13.65 -10.33
C SER A 14 4.10 -13.33 -10.60
N LEU A 15 3.63 -13.53 -11.83
CA LEU A 15 2.22 -13.34 -12.19
C LEU A 15 1.31 -14.33 -11.45
N ALA A 16 1.71 -15.59 -11.34
CA ALA A 16 0.95 -16.61 -10.63
C ALA A 16 0.83 -16.31 -9.12
N VAL A 17 1.91 -15.90 -8.47
CA VAL A 17 1.90 -15.54 -7.04
C VAL A 17 1.05 -14.31 -6.79
N PHE A 18 1.16 -13.30 -7.65
CA PHE A 18 0.34 -12.08 -7.55
C PHE A 18 -1.15 -12.39 -7.75
N ALA A 19 -1.49 -13.18 -8.78
CA ALA A 19 -2.86 -13.59 -9.03
C ALA A 19 -3.43 -14.45 -7.90
N ALA A 20 -2.63 -15.39 -7.37
CA ALA A 20 -3.03 -16.22 -6.24
C ALA A 20 -3.34 -15.36 -5.00
N ALA A 21 -2.49 -14.40 -4.67
CA ALA A 21 -2.74 -13.47 -3.56
C ALA A 21 -4.01 -12.63 -3.78
N ALA A 22 -4.20 -12.09 -5.00
CA ALA A 22 -5.37 -11.28 -5.34
C ALA A 22 -6.69 -12.08 -5.25
N VAL A 23 -6.70 -13.32 -5.75
CA VAL A 23 -7.86 -14.22 -5.66
C VAL A 23 -8.15 -14.58 -4.21
N MET A 24 -7.13 -14.87 -3.42
CA MET A 24 -7.27 -15.25 -2.02
C MET A 24 -7.86 -14.11 -1.18
N ILE A 25 -7.39 -12.87 -1.39
CA ILE A 25 -7.93 -11.68 -0.75
C ILE A 25 -9.38 -11.43 -1.20
N SER A 26 -9.63 -11.45 -2.52
CA SER A 26 -10.96 -11.21 -3.08
C SER A 26 -11.98 -12.23 -2.58
N TYR A 27 -11.60 -13.51 -2.53
CA TYR A 27 -12.46 -14.57 -2.00
C TYR A 27 -12.72 -14.42 -0.50
N GLY A 28 -11.70 -14.08 0.28
CA GLY A 28 -11.81 -13.87 1.72
C GLY A 28 -12.75 -12.72 2.08
N VAL A 29 -12.67 -11.60 1.35
CA VAL A 29 -13.51 -10.42 1.61
C VAL A 29 -14.93 -10.62 1.06
N LEU A 30 -15.07 -11.03 -0.21
CA LEU A 30 -16.37 -11.03 -0.89
C LEU A 30 -17.28 -12.20 -0.48
N LYS A 31 -16.69 -13.37 -0.16
CA LYS A 31 -17.47 -14.59 0.06
C LYS A 31 -17.58 -15.00 1.51
N LEU A 32 -16.51 -14.81 2.31
CA LEU A 32 -16.55 -15.10 3.74
C LEU A 32 -16.97 -13.89 4.59
N GLY A 33 -16.98 -12.67 4.04
CA GLY A 33 -17.31 -11.46 4.79
C GLY A 33 -16.34 -11.17 5.94
N VAL A 34 -15.12 -11.72 5.86
CA VAL A 34 -14.09 -11.55 6.89
C VAL A 34 -13.35 -10.24 6.64
N ASP A 35 -12.96 -9.56 7.72
CA ASP A 35 -12.13 -8.36 7.65
C ASP A 35 -10.89 -8.57 6.77
N ALA A 36 -10.57 -7.57 5.96
CA ALA A 36 -9.46 -7.63 5.00
C ALA A 36 -8.11 -8.00 5.64
N HIS A 37 -7.94 -7.75 6.94
CA HIS A 37 -6.71 -8.09 7.66
C HIS A 37 -6.41 -9.60 7.65
N VAL A 38 -7.43 -10.46 7.83
CA VAL A 38 -7.21 -11.91 7.94
C VAL A 38 -6.77 -12.52 6.60
N PRO A 39 -7.45 -12.26 5.47
CA PRO A 39 -6.99 -12.73 4.15
C PRO A 39 -5.62 -12.18 3.76
N ILE A 40 -5.29 -10.94 4.13
CA ILE A 40 -3.98 -10.34 3.84
C ILE A 40 -2.87 -11.12 4.54
N VAL A 41 -3.00 -11.38 5.85
CA VAL A 41 -1.99 -12.16 6.61
C VAL A 41 -1.82 -13.55 6.01
N PHE A 42 -2.91 -14.24 5.69
CA PHE A 42 -2.86 -15.55 5.06
C PHE A 42 -2.19 -15.54 3.68
N SER A 43 -2.49 -14.53 2.86
CA SER A 43 -1.85 -14.36 1.54
C SER A 43 -0.36 -14.06 1.68
N ALA A 44 0.06 -13.28 2.69
CA ALA A 44 1.46 -13.00 2.97
C ALA A 44 2.22 -14.27 3.38
N VAL A 45 1.61 -15.13 4.19
CA VAL A 45 2.19 -16.45 4.54
C VAL A 45 2.38 -17.32 3.30
N LEU A 46 1.38 -17.37 2.41
CA LEU A 46 1.47 -18.11 1.15
C LEU A 46 2.63 -17.58 0.29
N VAL A 47 2.73 -16.26 0.12
CA VAL A 47 3.81 -15.61 -0.64
C VAL A 47 5.18 -15.92 -0.03
N CYS A 48 5.32 -15.87 1.31
CA CYS A 48 6.54 -16.26 2.01
C CYS A 48 6.92 -17.72 1.76
N ILE A 49 5.95 -18.65 1.84
CA ILE A 49 6.19 -20.07 1.56
C ILE A 49 6.70 -20.26 0.14
N VAL A 50 6.10 -19.58 -0.85
CA VAL A 50 6.54 -19.65 -2.24
C VAL A 50 7.94 -19.05 -2.42
N GLY A 51 8.24 -17.94 -1.75
CA GLY A 51 9.57 -17.31 -1.75
C GLY A 51 10.67 -18.22 -1.19
N LEU A 52 10.36 -18.97 -0.12
CA LEU A 52 11.28 -19.91 0.49
C LEU A 52 11.44 -21.21 -0.31
N THR A 53 10.34 -21.76 -0.82
CA THR A 53 10.35 -23.10 -1.46
C THR A 53 10.73 -23.05 -2.94
N VAL A 54 10.23 -22.06 -3.69
CA VAL A 54 10.41 -21.98 -5.14
C VAL A 54 11.64 -21.15 -5.49
N LEU A 55 11.79 -19.95 -4.90
CA LEU A 55 12.94 -19.08 -5.16
C LEU A 55 14.16 -19.43 -4.30
N LYS A 56 14.00 -20.26 -3.25
CA LYS A 56 15.07 -20.60 -2.29
C LYS A 56 15.79 -19.37 -1.75
N MET A 57 15.07 -18.26 -1.56
CA MET A 57 15.65 -17.04 -1.00
C MET A 57 15.86 -17.20 0.51
N PRO A 58 16.96 -16.66 1.08
CA PRO A 58 17.14 -16.64 2.51
C PRO A 58 16.09 -15.74 3.17
N TRP A 59 15.60 -16.15 4.35
CA TRP A 59 14.59 -15.41 5.12
C TRP A 59 14.95 -13.93 5.32
N SER A 60 16.24 -13.64 5.58
CA SER A 60 16.73 -12.27 5.76
C SER A 60 16.43 -11.34 4.57
N GLN A 61 16.41 -11.85 3.33
CA GLN A 61 16.06 -11.04 2.16
C GLN A 61 14.55 -10.78 2.07
N ILE A 62 13.72 -11.75 2.46
CA ILE A 62 12.26 -11.60 2.50
C ILE A 62 11.86 -10.58 3.57
N GLU A 63 12.47 -10.69 4.75
CA GLU A 63 12.28 -9.77 5.86
C GLU A 63 12.72 -8.34 5.52
N GLU A 64 13.93 -8.17 4.95
CA GLU A 64 14.41 -6.85 4.50
C GLU A 64 13.47 -6.23 3.46
N GLY A 65 12.97 -7.03 2.51
CA GLY A 65 11.99 -6.60 1.52
C GLY A 65 10.66 -6.14 2.14
N ALA A 66 10.15 -6.89 3.11
CA ALA A 66 8.92 -6.53 3.83
C ALA A 66 9.11 -5.24 4.65
N LEU A 67 10.22 -5.10 5.38
CA LEU A 67 10.55 -3.91 6.16
C LEU A 67 10.70 -2.67 5.27
N ASN A 68 11.33 -2.81 4.11
CA ASN A 68 11.47 -1.71 3.15
C ASN A 68 10.09 -1.29 2.59
N ALA A 69 9.23 -2.24 2.23
CA ALA A 69 7.88 -1.94 1.79
C ALA A 69 7.08 -1.17 2.86
N ILE A 70 7.20 -1.57 4.12
CA ILE A 70 6.59 -0.86 5.25
C ILE A 70 7.16 0.55 5.40
N ALA A 71 8.49 0.71 5.31
CA ALA A 71 9.14 2.02 5.44
C ALA A 71 8.66 3.01 4.36
N VAL A 72 8.57 2.57 3.11
CA VAL A 72 8.06 3.37 1.99
C VAL A 72 6.59 3.74 2.21
N ALA A 73 5.76 2.79 2.64
CA ALA A 73 4.35 3.06 2.94
C ALA A 73 4.18 4.05 4.10
N LEU A 74 4.99 3.93 5.15
CA LEU A 74 4.94 4.81 6.32
C LEU A 74 5.26 6.25 5.94
N GLN A 75 6.26 6.48 5.09
CA GLN A 75 6.59 7.82 4.60
C GLN A 75 5.38 8.45 3.88
N ALA A 76 4.70 7.68 3.01
CA ALA A 76 3.51 8.16 2.32
C ALA A 76 2.35 8.46 3.30
N VAL A 77 2.11 7.59 4.29
CA VAL A 77 1.06 7.78 5.30
C VAL A 77 1.32 9.04 6.12
N VAL A 78 2.56 9.32 6.52
CA VAL A 78 2.91 10.55 7.25
C VAL A 78 2.61 11.80 6.43
N ILE A 79 2.94 11.79 5.14
CA ILE A 79 2.63 12.92 4.24
C ILE A 79 1.11 13.11 4.14
N LEU A 80 0.35 12.03 3.91
CA LEU A 80 -1.11 12.09 3.82
C LEU A 80 -1.76 12.58 5.12
N MET A 81 -1.23 12.18 6.28
CA MET A 81 -1.69 12.68 7.58
C MET A 81 -1.48 14.19 7.71
N ILE A 82 -0.30 14.70 7.36
CA ILE A 82 0.01 16.14 7.41
C ILE A 82 -0.95 16.92 6.51
N ILE A 83 -1.12 16.48 5.25
CA ILE A 83 -2.03 17.14 4.30
C ILE A 83 -3.47 17.15 4.84
N GLY A 84 -3.93 16.03 5.39
CA GLY A 84 -5.25 15.93 6.00
C GLY A 84 -5.45 16.92 7.15
N MET A 85 -4.46 17.05 8.03
CA MET A 85 -4.50 18.03 9.13
C MET A 85 -4.52 19.47 8.60
N VAL A 86 -3.69 19.81 7.61
CA VAL A 86 -3.64 21.17 7.04
C VAL A 86 -4.99 21.55 6.41
N ILE A 87 -5.57 20.66 5.59
CA ILE A 87 -6.87 20.91 4.96
C ILE A 87 -7.96 21.07 6.02
N GLY A 88 -7.96 20.23 7.07
CA GLY A 88 -8.89 20.35 8.18
C GLY A 88 -8.81 21.70 8.90
N ILE A 89 -7.59 22.17 9.20
CA ILE A 89 -7.35 23.47 9.85
C ILE A 89 -7.81 24.61 8.96
N TRP A 90 -7.54 24.57 7.65
CA TRP A 90 -7.99 25.60 6.72
C TRP A 90 -9.49 25.66 6.54
N LEU A 91 -10.16 24.51 6.60
CA LEU A 91 -11.61 24.44 6.56
C LEU A 91 -12.21 25.05 7.82
N GLN A 92 -11.68 24.71 9.00
CA GLN A 92 -12.14 25.25 10.27
C GLN A 92 -11.83 26.75 10.44
N SER A 93 -10.68 27.21 9.96
CA SER A 93 -10.29 28.62 9.97
C SER A 93 -11.03 29.46 8.92
N GLY A 94 -11.81 28.84 8.03
CA GLY A 94 -12.52 29.53 6.95
C GLY A 94 -11.61 30.06 5.84
N VAL A 95 -10.31 29.73 5.83
CA VAL A 95 -9.35 30.20 4.81
C VAL A 95 -9.71 29.67 3.43
N VAL A 96 -9.97 28.36 3.31
CA VAL A 96 -10.37 27.74 2.05
C VAL A 96 -11.75 28.24 1.57
N PRO A 97 -12.81 28.27 2.41
CA PRO A 97 -14.08 28.87 2.05
C PRO A 97 -13.97 30.33 1.58
N SER A 98 -13.16 31.14 2.28
CA SER A 98 -12.94 32.55 1.92
C SER A 98 -12.24 32.68 0.57
N LEU A 99 -11.21 31.87 0.31
CA LEU A 99 -10.54 31.83 -1.00
C LEU A 99 -11.50 31.47 -2.14
N ILE A 100 -12.41 30.52 -1.91
CA ILE A 100 -13.44 30.16 -2.89
C ILE A 100 -14.40 31.34 -3.11
N TYR A 101 -14.93 31.92 -2.03
CA TYR A 101 -15.88 33.03 -2.09
C TYR A 101 -15.29 34.25 -2.81
N TYR A 102 -14.11 34.70 -2.41
CA TYR A 102 -13.44 35.84 -3.03
C TYR A 102 -12.93 35.52 -4.43
N GLY A 103 -12.46 34.29 -4.69
CA GLY A 103 -12.03 33.85 -6.02
C GLY A 103 -13.18 33.85 -7.03
N LEU A 104 -14.37 33.37 -6.63
CA LEU A 104 -15.58 33.45 -7.45
C LEU A 104 -16.05 34.90 -7.63
N SER A 105 -15.97 35.72 -6.59
CA SER A 105 -16.34 37.16 -6.67
C SER A 105 -15.49 37.94 -7.68
N ILE A 106 -14.22 37.55 -7.87
CA ILE A 106 -13.34 38.16 -8.89
C ILE A 106 -13.70 37.68 -10.31
N LEU A 107 -14.12 36.41 -10.46
CA LEU A 107 -14.43 35.80 -11.76
C LEU A 107 -15.82 36.17 -12.30
N SER A 108 -16.81 36.30 -11.42
CA SER A 108 -18.11 36.88 -11.77
C SER A 108 -18.43 38.01 -10.77
N PRO A 109 -17.90 39.21 -11.01
CA PRO A 109 -18.33 40.37 -10.25
C PRO A 109 -19.70 40.75 -10.82
N SER A 110 -20.76 40.17 -10.28
CA SER A 110 -22.12 40.71 -10.45
C SER A 110 -22.21 42.07 -9.77
#